data_AF-A0A0C9UK15-F1
#
_entry.id   AF-A0A0C9UK15-F1
#
_cell.length_a   1.000
_cell.length_b   1.000
_cell.length_c   1.000
_cell.angle_alpha   90.00
_cell.angle_beta   90.00
_cell.angle_gamma   90.00
#
_symmetry.space_group_name_H-M   'P 1'
#
loop_
_entity.id
_entity.type
_entity.pdbx_description
1 polymer ?
#
loop_
_entity_poly.entity_id
_entity_poly.type
_entity_poly.pdbx_seq_one_letter_code
_entity_poly.pdbx_strand_id
1 'polypeptide(L)' 'IDKMKLHMLVHIPEDIRNHGPLVRSETEVFESFNGVFRLCSMHSNHQAPSKDIAVKCARMDLTKHIICGGFWCN' A
#
# COMPACT_ATOMS: atom_id res chain seq x y z
N ILE A 1 17.30 -20.77 5.08
CA ILE A 1 16.39 -20.59 3.93
C ILE A 1 15.08 -21.30 4.27
N ASP A 2 13.95 -20.59 4.21
CA ASP A 2 12.65 -21.14 4.56
C ASP A 2 12.14 -22.08 3.45
N LYS A 3 11.76 -23.31 3.81
CA LYS A 3 11.31 -24.35 2.87
C LYS A 3 10.04 -23.92 2.14
N MET A 4 9.18 -23.13 2.79
CA MET A 4 7.94 -22.66 2.19
C MET A 4 8.19 -21.70 1.03
N LYS A 5 9.14 -20.78 1.19
CA LYS A 5 9.51 -19.84 0.13
C LYS A 5 10.09 -20.54 -1.10
N LEU A 6 10.88 -21.60 -0.89
CA LEU A 6 11.41 -22.41 -1.99
C LEU A 6 10.33 -23.20 -2.73
N HIS A 7 9.34 -23.73 -2.01
CA HIS A 7 8.21 -24.44 -2.63
C HIS A 7 7.34 -23.50 -3.46
N MET A 8 7.10 -22.26 -3.00
CA MET A 8 6.35 -21.26 -3.75
C MET A 8 6.99 -20.92 -5.10
N LEU A 9 8.32 -20.92 -5.21
CA LEU A 9 9.02 -20.68 -6.49
C LEU A 9 8.64 -21.65 -7.61
N VAL A 10 8.22 -22.88 -7.26
CA VAL A 10 7.78 -23.90 -8.24
C VAL A 10 6.44 -23.52 -8.87
N HIS A 11 5.58 -22.83 -8.13
CA HIS A 11 4.23 -22.45 -8.56
C HIS A 11 4.17 -21.07 -9.23
N ILE A 12 5.22 -20.25 -9.06
CA ILE A 12 5.33 -18.91 -9.67
C ILE A 12 4.94 -18.87 -11.17
N PRO A 13 5.37 -19.79 -12.04
CA PRO A 13 5.00 -19.74 -13.46
C PRO A 13 3.49 -19.89 -13.70
N GLU A 14 2.82 -20.73 -12.90
CA GLU A 14 1.37 -20.93 -12.97
C GLU A 14 0.63 -19.72 -12.37
N ASP A 15 1.13 -19.17 -11.27
CA ASP A 15 0.57 -17.97 -10.66
C ASP A 15 0.68 -16.75 -11.58
N ILE A 16 1.79 -16.60 -12.32
CA ILE A 16 1.96 -15.52 -13.31
C ILE A 16 0.94 -15.65 -14.45
N ARG A 17 0.63 -16.88 -14.88
CA ARG A 17 -0.38 -17.11 -15.93
C ARG A 17 -1.79 -16.75 -15.48
N ASN A 18 -2.12 -17.06 -14.23
CA ASN A 18 -3.48 -16.88 -13.69
C ASN A 18 -3.73 -15.48 -13.13
N HIS A 19 -2.71 -14.83 -12.54
CA HIS A 19 -2.84 -13.56 -11.80
C HIS A 19 -2.04 -12.41 -12.42
N GLY A 20 -1.18 -12.70 -13.41
CA GLY A 20 -0.28 -11.72 -14.02
C GLY A 20 1.01 -11.51 -13.21
N PRO A 21 1.79 -10.45 -13.53
CA PRO A 21 3.09 -10.21 -12.93
C PRO A 21 3.07 -10.13 -11.39
N LEU A 22 3.90 -10.96 -10.75
CA LEU A 22 4.05 -11.01 -9.29
C LEU A 22 4.56 -9.70 -8.67
N VAL A 23 5.19 -8.83 -9.46
CA VAL A 23 5.65 -7.49 -9.04
C VAL A 23 4.54 -6.64 -8.38
N ARG A 24 3.27 -6.85 -8.75
CA ARG A 24 2.13 -6.15 -8.12
C ARG A 24 1.62 -6.81 -6.85
N SER A 25 2.10 -8.00 -6.54
CA SER A 25 1.77 -8.78 -5.33
C SER A 25 2.84 -8.66 -4.26
N GLU A 26 3.92 -7.91 -4.53
CA GLU A 26 4.99 -7.66 -3.56
C GLU A 26 4.44 -6.87 -2.37
N THR A 27 4.64 -7.40 -1.17
CA THR A 27 4.22 -6.74 0.08
C THR A 27 5.11 -5.56 0.43
N GLU A 28 6.30 -5.45 -0.18
CA GLU A 28 7.30 -4.42 0.14
C GLU A 28 6.75 -3.00 0.08
N VAL A 29 5.92 -2.68 -0.92
CA VAL A 29 5.30 -1.35 -1.04
C VAL A 29 4.33 -1.11 0.13
N PHE A 30 3.52 -2.11 0.48
CA PHE A 30 2.62 -2.02 1.63
C PHE A 30 3.37 -1.96 2.96
N GLU A 31 4.47 -2.70 3.09
CA GLU A 31 5.33 -2.67 4.27
C GLU A 31 6.02 -1.32 4.44
N SER A 32 6.49 -0.71 3.34
CA SER A 32 7.07 0.64 3.36
C SER A 32 6.06 1.68 3.84
N PHE A 33 4.77 1.48 3.54
CA PHE A 33 3.69 2.36 3.96
C PHE A 33 3.43 2.33 5.47
N ASN A 34 3.86 1.27 6.18
CA ASN A 34 3.74 1.20 7.64
C ASN A 34 4.48 2.36 8.33
N GLY A 35 5.56 2.88 7.73
CA GLY A 35 6.25 4.08 8.23
C GLY A 35 5.35 5.32 8.23
N VAL A 36 4.63 5.53 7.12
CA VAL A 36 3.68 6.64 6.96
C VAL A 36 2.50 6.49 7.91
N PHE A 37 1.98 5.26 8.07
CA PHE A 37 0.90 4.95 9.00
C PHE A 37 1.29 5.28 10.45
N ARG A 38 2.49 4.85 10.89
CA ARG A 38 3.03 5.17 12.21
C ARG A 38 3.18 6.67 12.43
N LEU A 39 3.66 7.41 11.42
CA LEU A 39 3.80 8.86 11.51
C LEU A 39 2.43 9.55 11.66
N CYS A 40 1.43 9.10 10.90
CA CYS A 40 0.07 9.63 10.99
C CYS A 40 -0.53 9.39 12.38
N SER A 41 -0.27 8.23 12.98
CA SER A 41 -0.67 7.86 14.34
C SER A 41 0.04 8.71 15.39
N MET A 42 1.38 8.83 15.35
CA MET A 42 2.17 9.61 16.32
C MET A 42 1.74 11.09 16.39
N HIS A 43 1.29 11.65 15.27
CA HIS A 43 0.86 13.04 15.15
C HIS A 43 -0.68 13.20 15.17
N SER A 44 -1.42 12.21 15.69
CA SER A 44 -2.86 12.33 15.94
C SER A 44 -3.08 12.90 17.35
N ASN A 45 -4.24 13.51 17.59
CA ASN A 45 -4.65 13.88 18.96
C ASN A 45 -5.14 12.68 19.78
N HIS A 46 -5.10 11.49 19.18
CA HIS A 46 -5.47 10.18 19.73
C HIS A 46 -6.93 10.05 20.17
N GLN A 47 -7.80 10.99 19.82
CA GLN A 47 -9.23 10.91 20.14
C GLN A 47 -9.96 9.93 19.21
N ALA A 48 -9.55 9.89 17.94
CA ALA A 48 -10.03 8.91 16.96
C ALA A 48 -8.90 8.56 15.97
N PRO A 49 -7.89 7.77 16.39
CA PRO A 49 -6.68 7.53 15.60
C PRO A 49 -6.95 6.97 14.20
N SER A 50 -7.90 6.04 14.08
CA SER A 50 -8.27 5.44 12.78
C SER A 50 -8.86 6.47 11.81
N LYS A 51 -9.74 7.34 12.31
CA LYS A 51 -10.35 8.42 11.53
C LYS A 51 -9.30 9.45 11.10
N ASP A 52 -8.41 9.83 12.01
CA ASP A 52 -7.35 10.80 11.72
C ASP A 52 -6.38 10.28 10.67
N ILE A 53 -5.98 9.02 10.77
CA ILE A 53 -5.10 8.38 9.77
C ILE A 53 -5.81 8.29 8.42
N ALA A 54 -7.08 7.86 8.39
CA ALA A 54 -7.85 7.78 7.14
C ALA A 54 -7.96 9.15 6.45
N VAL A 55 -8.23 10.22 7.22
CA VAL A 55 -8.28 11.60 6.71
C VAL A 55 -6.91 12.04 6.19
N LYS A 56 -5.81 11.74 6.89
CA LYS A 56 -4.46 12.07 6.42
C LYS A 56 -4.11 11.32 5.13
N CYS A 57 -4.44 10.04 5.03
CA CYS A 57 -4.26 9.25 3.80
C CYS A 57 -5.03 9.86 2.63
N ALA A 58 -6.32 10.17 2.81
CA ALA A 58 -7.14 10.79 1.76
C ALA A 58 -6.55 12.14 1.28
N ARG A 59 -5.98 12.93 2.19
CA ARG A 59 -5.33 14.20 1.83
C ARG A 59 -4.01 14.01 1.07
N MET A 60 -3.23 12.99 1.40
CA MET A 60 -2.02 12.64 0.64
C MET A 60 -2.39 12.19 -0.78
N ASP A 61 -3.41 11.35 -0.92
CA ASP A 61 -3.90 10.92 -2.24
C ASP A 61 -4.46 12.06 -3.06
N LEU A 62 -5.21 12.98 -2.42
CA LEU A 62 -5.68 14.21 -3.04
C LEU A 62 -4.51 15.06 -3.56
N THR A 63 -3.48 15.23 -2.74
CA THR A 63 -2.30 16.04 -3.09
C THR A 63 -1.55 15.42 -4.27
N LYS A 64 -1.38 14.10 -4.25
CA LYS A 64 -0.81 13.34 -5.37
C LYS A 64 -1.64 13.52 -6.65
N HIS A 65 -2.96 13.40 -6.55
CA HIS A 65 -3.87 13.59 -7.69
C HIS A 65 -3.70 14.97 -8.34
N ILE A 66 -3.69 16.04 -7.54
CA ILE A 66 -3.51 17.41 -8.02
C ILE A 66 -2.12 17.60 -8.66
N ILE A 67 -1.05 17.14 -7.99
CA ILE A 67 0.33 17.30 -8.50
C ILE A 67 0.53 16.54 -9.82
N CYS A 68 -0.13 15.39 -9.98
CA CYS A 68 -0.09 14.62 -11.22
C CYS A 68 -0.98 15.18 -12.34
N GLY A 69 -1.63 16.33 -12.15
CA GLY A 69 -2.51 16.95 -13.15
C GLY A 69 -3.89 16.30 -13.24
N GLY A 70 -4.31 15.57 -12.22
CA GLY A 70 -5.66 15.03 -12.10
C GLY A 70 -6.70 16.13 -11.94
N PHE A 71 -7.90 15.88 -12.47
CA PHE A 71 -9.05 16.76 -12.38
C PHE A 71 -10.31 15.96 -12.08
N TRP A 72 -11.30 16.62 -11.45
CA TRP A 72 -12.63 16.05 -11.26
C TRP A 72 -13.56 16.57 -12.34
N CYS A 73 -14.21 15.65 -13.06
CA CYS A 73 -15.37 15.98 -13.89
C CYS A 73 -16.61 16.01 -13.00
N ASN A 74 -17.41 17.06 -13.11
CA ASN A 74 -18.73 17.18 -12.49
C ASN A 74 -19.81 16.51 -13.37
#